data_AF-A0A8I1K585-F1
#
_entry.id   AF-A0A8I1K585-F1
#
_cell.length_a   1.000
_cell.length_b   1.000
_cell.length_c   1.000
_cell.angle_alpha   90.00
_cell.angle_beta   90.00
_cell.angle_gamma   90.00
#
_symmetry.space_group_name_H-M   'P 1'
#
loop_
_entity.id
_entity.type
_entity.pdbx_description
1 polymer ?
#
loop_
_entity_poly.entity_id
_entity_poly.type
_entity_poly.pdbx_seq_one_letter_code
_entity_poly.pdbx_strand_id
1 'polypeptide(L)' 'MNRRKKITQLLKAHAKKASAKLAPKNKTKYISKADRLKLAAETSQEPTTPCES' A
#
# COMPACT_ATOMS: atom_id res chain seq x y z
N MET A 1 -35.18 -5.84 8.24
CA MET A 1 -34.20 -4.83 8.68
C MET A 1 -34.22 -4.74 10.20
N ASN A 2 -33.20 -5.28 10.85
CA ASN A 2 -33.08 -5.29 12.31
C ASN A 2 -31.84 -4.45 12.67
N ARG A 3 -31.92 -3.54 13.63
CA ARG A 3 -30.82 -2.60 13.96
C ARG A 3 -29.49 -3.31 14.15
N ARG A 4 -29.51 -4.49 14.80
CA ARG A 4 -28.33 -5.34 15.00
C ARG A 4 -27.64 -5.71 13.68
N LYS A 5 -28.40 -6.17 12.68
CA LYS A 5 -27.85 -6.53 11.36
C LYS A 5 -27.21 -5.33 10.65
N LYS A 6 -27.84 -4.15 10.74
CA LYS A 6 -27.33 -2.91 10.14
C LYS A 6 -26.02 -2.46 10.79
N ILE A 7 -25.93 -2.53 12.12
CA ILE A 7 -24.71 -2.21 12.86
C ILE A 7 -23.58 -3.17 12.47
N THR A 8 -23.83 -4.47 12.46
CA THR A 8 -22.83 -5.47 12.04
C THR A 8 -22.33 -5.23 10.61
N GLN A 9 -23.23 -4.87 9.69
CA GLN A 9 -22.86 -4.58 8.30
C GLN A 9 -21.95 -3.34 8.21
N LEU A 10 -22.29 -2.26 8.91
CA LEU A 10 -21.48 -1.04 8.96
C LEU A 10 -20.09 -1.32 9.53
N LEU A 11 -20.00 -1.99 10.67
CA LEU A 11 -18.73 -2.31 11.32
C LEU A 11 -17.82 -3.14 10.41
N LYS A 12 -18.36 -4.14 9.72
CA LYS A 12 -17.62 -4.95 8.74
C LYS A 12 -17.10 -4.10 7.57
N ALA A 13 -17.91 -3.18 7.06
CA ALA A 13 -17.51 -2.29 5.97
C ALA A 13 -16.38 -1.33 6.40
N HIS A 14 -16.45 -0.78 7.61
CA HIS A 14 -15.39 0.08 8.16
C HIS A 14 -14.09 -0.68 8.38
N ALA A 15 -14.15 -1.89 8.96
CA ALA A 15 -12.98 -2.75 9.14
C ALA A 15 -12.30 -3.07 7.79
N LYS A 16 -13.08 -3.46 6.77
CA LYS A 16 -12.55 -3.73 5.43
C LYS A 16 -11.87 -2.50 4.80
N LYS A 17 -12.45 -1.31 4.96
CA LYS A 17 -11.86 -0.05 4.48
C LYS A 17 -10.56 0.29 5.20
N ALA A 18 -10.49 0.07 6.51
CA ALA A 18 -9.27 0.31 7.29
C ALA A 18 -8.14 -0.66 6.88
N SER A 19 -8.44 -1.96 6.77
CA SER A 19 -7.46 -2.96 6.33
C SER A 19 -6.94 -2.70 4.92
N ALA A 20 -7.79 -2.23 4.01
CA ALA A 20 -7.38 -1.87 2.64
C ALA A 20 -6.47 -0.64 2.57
N LYS A 21 -6.56 0.28 3.53
CA LYS A 21 -5.68 1.46 3.63
C LYS A 21 -4.32 1.10 4.23
N LEU A 22 -4.31 0.21 5.22
CA LEU A 22 -3.09 -0.21 5.91
C LEU A 22 -2.28 -1.25 5.12
N ALA A 23 -2.95 -2.07 4.30
CA ALA A 23 -2.28 -3.09 3.52
C ALA A 23 -1.40 -2.45 2.43
N PRO A 24 -0.09 -2.76 2.40
CA PRO A 24 0.76 -2.33 1.28
C PRO A 24 0.22 -2.93 0.00
N LYS A 25 -0.08 -2.08 -0.99
CA LYS A 25 -0.66 -2.48 -2.28
C LYS A 25 0.20 -3.49 -3.04
N ASN A 26 1.51 -3.49 -2.77
CA ASN A 26 2.46 -4.40 -3.39
C ASN A 26 3.15 -5.21 -2.29
N LYS A 27 3.09 -6.55 -2.43
CA LYS A 27 4.07 -7.41 -1.78
C LYS A 27 5.45 -7.02 -2.30
N THR A 28 6.48 -7.11 -1.47
CA THR A 28 7.86 -6.88 -1.91
C THR A 28 8.13 -7.76 -3.11
N LYS A 29 8.26 -7.16 -4.31
CA LYS A 29 8.49 -7.90 -5.54
C LYS A 29 9.80 -8.65 -5.34
N TYR A 30 9.79 -9.96 -5.61
CA TYR A 30 11.04 -10.70 -5.65
C TYR A 30 11.85 -10.17 -6.83
N ILE A 31 12.98 -9.53 -6.54
CA ILE A 31 13.89 -8.93 -7.51
C ILE A 31 15.13 -9.83 -7.51
N SER A 32 15.51 -10.34 -8.68
CA SER A 32 16.70 -11.17 -8.82
C SER A 32 17.96 -10.38 -8.43
N LYS A 33 19.08 -11.06 -8.11
CA LYS A 33 20.34 -10.38 -7.73
C LYS A 33 20.80 -9.40 -8.82
N ALA A 34 20.61 -9.75 -10.09
CA ALA A 34 20.95 -8.90 -11.23
C ALA A 34 20.10 -7.62 -11.28
N ASP A 35 18.80 -7.74 -11.05
CA ASP A 35 17.88 -6.61 -11.14
C ASP A 35 18.04 -5.65 -9.95
N ARG A 36 18.50 -6.14 -8.79
CA ARG A 36 18.82 -5.29 -7.63
C ARG A 36 20.04 -4.40 -7.91
N LEU A 37 21.05 -4.91 -8.60
CA LEU A 37 22.23 -4.13 -8.98
C LEU A 37 21.88 -3.02 -9.99
N LYS A 38 20.98 -3.33 -10.95
CA LYS A 38 20.49 -2.36 -11.93
C LYS A 38 19.68 -1.24 -11.27
N LEU A 39 18.76 -1.60 -10.37
CA LEU A 39 17.96 -0.61 -9.65
C LEU A 39 18.79 0.25 -8.69
N ALA A 40 19.85 -0.29 -8.10
CA ALA A 40 20.79 0.49 -7.27
C ALA A 40 21.61 1.51 -8.09
N ALA A 41 21.92 1.20 -9.35
CA ALA A 41 22.57 2.12 -10.27
C ALA A 41 21.59 3.21 -10.77
N GLU A 42 20.34 2.85 -11.07
CA GLU A 42 19.29 3.77 -11.53
C GLU A 42 18.77 4.69 -10.41
N THR A 43 18.58 4.18 -9.18
CA THR A 43 18.11 5.01 -8.03
C THR A 43 19.14 6.05 -7.57
N SER A 44 20.42 5.88 -7.95
CA SER A 44 21.47 6.88 -7.68
C SER A 44 21.42 8.06 -8.67
N GLN A 45 20.55 7.99 -9.69
CA GLN A 45 20.41 9.01 -10.75
C GLN A 45 19.08 9.77 -10.72
N GLU A 46 18.17 9.45 -9.79
CA GLU A 46 16.94 10.22 -9.59
C GLU A 46 17.16 11.24 -8.45
N PRO A 47 17.35 12.54 -8.74
CA PRO A 47 17.29 13.56 -7.71
C PRO A 47 15.85 13.60 -7.19
N THR A 48 15.70 13.29 -5.91
CA THR A 48 14.52 13.61 -5.13
C THR A 48 14.15 15.08 -5.38
N THR A 49 13.05 15.33 -6.09
CA THR A 49 12.39 16.62 -6.08
C THR A 49 11.39 16.61 -4.93
N PRO A 50 11.65 17.28 -3.79
CA PRO A 50 10.62 17.52 -2.79
C PRO A 50 9.73 18.66 -3.32
N CYS A 51 8.47 18.38 -3.62
CA CYS A 51 7.46 19.41 -3.87
C CYS A 51 6.73 19.68 -2.55
N GLU A 52 7.10 20.80 -1.91
CA GLU A 52 6.49 21.37 -0.71
C GLU A 52 5.80 22.68 -1.12
N SER A 53 4.47 22.80 -0.92
CA SER A 53 3.67 24.04 -0.85
C SER A 53 2.28 23.74 -0.32
#